data_AF-A0A1R1SFN2-F1
#
_entry.id   AF-A0A1R1SFN2-F1
#
_cell.length_a   1.000
_cell.length_b   1.000
_cell.length_c   1.000
_cell.angle_alpha   90.00
_cell.angle_beta   90.00
_cell.angle_gamma   90.00
#
_symmetry.space_group_name_H-M   'P 1'
#
loop_
_entity.id
_entity.type
_entity.pdbx_description
1 polymer ?
#
loop_
_entity_poly.entity_id
_entity_poly.type
_entity_poly.pdbx_seq_one_letter_code
_entity_poly.pdbx_strand_id
1 'polypeptide(L)'
;MFELFSLTNPASSFRVPLRWLGALVHYKKPHQPGKLLIGSVRDPHAALYGTDQSAFWYSSSPAFRVPHGDEPLFRAYFTEVAALADRRVV
;
A
#
# COMPACT_ATOMS: atom_id res chain seq x y z
N MET A 1 15.64 3.37 -6.71
CA MET A 1 14.71 4.49 -6.50
C MET A 1 13.74 4.13 -5.37
N PHE A 2 13.52 5.02 -4.41
CA PHE A 2 12.62 4.80 -3.26
C PHE A 2 11.71 6.02 -3.11
N GLU A 3 10.49 5.80 -2.62
CA GLU A 3 9.50 6.85 -2.41
C GLU A 3 9.41 7.17 -0.91
N LEU A 4 9.33 8.45 -0.57
CA LEU A 4 9.37 8.93 0.81
C LEU A 4 8.03 9.53 1.21
N PHE A 5 7.34 8.89 2.16
CA PHE A 5 6.14 9.44 2.78
C PHE A 5 6.51 10.09 4.11
N SER A 6 6.49 11.43 4.17
CA SER A 6 6.74 12.19 5.41
C SER A 6 5.49 12.20 6.28
N LEU A 7 5.54 11.51 7.41
CA LEU A 7 4.56 11.61 8.48
C LEU A 7 5.11 12.52 9.58
N THR A 8 4.22 13.22 10.28
CA THR A 8 4.52 14.24 11.30
C THR A 8 5.32 13.75 12.52
N ASN A 9 5.70 12.46 12.57
CA ASN A 9 6.53 11.85 13.59
C ASN A 9 7.76 11.17 12.95
N PRO A 10 9.00 11.63 13.21
CA PRO A 10 10.21 11.10 12.58
C PRO A 10 10.56 9.66 12.98
N ALA A 11 9.98 9.12 14.08
CA ALA A 11 10.10 7.70 14.43
C ALA A 11 9.21 6.77 13.57
N SER A 12 8.32 7.33 12.73
CA SER A 12 7.36 6.59 11.90
C SER A 12 7.60 6.72 10.40
N SER A 13 8.79 7.12 9.96
CA SER A 13 9.12 7.13 8.53
C SER A 13 9.20 5.69 8.00
N PHE A 14 8.24 5.30 7.16
CA PHE A 14 8.22 3.99 6.52
C PHE A 14 9.01 4.06 5.21
N ARG A 15 10.03 3.19 5.07
CA ARG A 15 10.84 3.05 3.86
C ARG A 15 10.84 1.60 3.43
N VAL A 16 10.46 1.35 2.18
CA VAL A 16 10.52 0.04 1.56
C VAL A 16 10.98 0.17 0.11
N PRO A 17 11.85 -0.72 -0.40
CA PRO A 17 12.17 -0.75 -1.81
C PRO A 17 10.90 -1.02 -2.64
N LEU A 18 10.71 -0.33 -3.76
CA LEU A 18 9.50 -0.47 -4.60
C LEU A 18 9.20 -1.91 -5.03
N ARG A 19 10.23 -2.74 -5.22
CA ARG A 19 10.08 -4.19 -5.51
C ARG A 19 9.40 -5.00 -4.40
N TRP A 20 9.44 -4.50 -3.17
CA TRP A 20 8.88 -5.14 -1.98
C TRP A 20 7.65 -4.41 -1.45
N LEU A 21 7.22 -3.31 -2.08
CA LEU A 21 6.09 -2.53 -1.62
C LEU A 21 4.77 -3.29 -1.85
N GLY A 22 3.92 -3.37 -0.83
CA GLY A 22 2.53 -3.77 -0.95
C GLY A 22 1.62 -2.66 -0.48
N ALA A 23 0.50 -2.49 -1.15
CA ALA A 23 -0.56 -1.55 -0.82
C ALA A 23 -1.93 -2.24 -0.93
N LEU A 24 -2.80 -2.00 0.04
CA LEU A 24 -4.15 -2.53 0.07
C LEU A 24 -5.09 -1.52 0.71
N VAL A 25 -6.17 -1.15 0.02
CA VAL A 25 -7.31 -0.50 0.68
C VAL A 25 -8.25 -1.57 1.20
N HIS A 26 -8.50 -1.54 2.50
CA HIS A 26 -9.39 -2.47 3.18
C HIS A 26 -10.57 -1.73 3.83
N TYR A 27 -11.79 -2.09 3.45
CA TYR A 27 -13.03 -1.60 4.04
C TYR A 27 -13.62 -2.66 4.97
N LYS A 28 -13.66 -2.38 6.28
CA LYS A 28 -14.24 -3.32 7.26
C LYS A 28 -15.77 -3.34 7.25
N LYS A 29 -16.41 -2.22 6.88
CA LYS A 29 -17.86 -2.05 6.85
C LYS A 29 -18.25 -1.12 5.71
N PRO A 30 -19.43 -1.31 5.08
CA PRO A 30 -19.97 -0.35 4.12
C PRO A 30 -20.16 1.02 4.80
N HIS A 31 -19.89 2.11 4.08
CA HIS A 31 -20.01 3.51 4.53
C HIS A 31 -19.09 3.95 5.68
N GLN A 32 -18.18 3.09 6.13
CA GLN A 32 -17.11 3.50 7.05
C GLN A 32 -15.84 3.85 6.26
N PRO A 33 -15.03 4.80 6.74
CA PRO A 33 -13.72 5.05 6.18
C PRO A 33 -12.89 3.77 6.13
N GLY A 34 -12.21 3.58 5.01
CA GLY A 34 -11.31 2.46 4.79
C GLY A 34 -9.99 2.64 5.52
N LYS A 35 -9.15 1.63 5.41
CA LYS A 35 -7.74 1.70 5.78
C LYS A 35 -6.88 1.40 4.57
N LEU A 36 -5.98 2.31 4.22
CA LEU A 36 -4.87 2.02 3.33
C LEU A 36 -3.74 1.39 4.15
N LEU A 37 -3.47 0.13 3.89
CA LEU A 37 -2.34 -0.62 4.43
C LEU A 37 -1.17 -0.50 3.46
N ILE A 38 0.01 -0.15 3.97
CA ILE A 38 1.25 -0.06 3.19
C ILE A 38 2.33 -0.81 3.96
N GLY A 39 3.09 -1.66 3.28
CA GLY A 39 4.06 -2.54 3.95
C GLY A 39 4.98 -3.28 2.98
N SER A 40 5.88 -4.09 3.53
CA SER A 40 6.71 -5.01 2.73
C SER A 40 5.93 -6.30 2.44
N VAL A 41 5.92 -6.78 1.20
CA VAL A 41 5.36 -8.09 0.82
C VAL A 41 6.42 -9.20 0.91
N ARG A 42 5.96 -10.44 1.06
CA ARG A 42 6.82 -11.64 1.10
C ARG A 42 7.32 -12.08 -0.26
N ASP A 43 6.54 -11.84 -1.30
CA ASP A 43 6.85 -12.18 -2.69
C ASP A 43 7.01 -10.88 -3.50
N PRO A 44 8.19 -10.59 -4.08
CA PRO A 44 8.39 -9.38 -4.88
C PRO A 44 7.59 -9.38 -6.19
N HIS A 45 7.11 -10.55 -6.63
CA HIS A 45 6.25 -10.70 -7.81
C HIS A 45 4.76 -10.52 -7.52
N ALA A 46 4.38 -10.37 -6.24
CA ALA A 46 3.02 -10.02 -5.87
C ALA A 46 2.62 -8.67 -6.49
N ALA A 47 1.32 -8.49 -6.74
CA ALA A 47 0.79 -7.21 -7.18
C ALA A 47 1.14 -6.12 -6.17
N LEU A 48 1.53 -4.93 -6.66
CA LEU A 48 1.83 -3.81 -5.77
C LEU A 48 0.57 -3.36 -5.04
N TYR A 49 -0.56 -3.30 -5.74
CA TYR A 49 -1.85 -2.90 -5.21
C TYR A 49 -2.86 -4.05 -5.17
N GLY A 50 -3.71 -4.08 -4.14
CA GLY A 50 -4.71 -5.14 -3.96
C GLY A 50 -4.11 -6.45 -3.44
N THR A 51 -2.88 -6.42 -2.93
CA THR A 51 -2.24 -7.60 -2.32
C THR A 51 -3.03 -8.00 -1.07
N ASP A 52 -3.22 -9.31 -0.85
CA ASP A 52 -3.90 -9.79 0.35
C ASP A 52 -3.14 -9.40 1.62
N GLN A 53 -3.86 -9.10 2.71
CA GLN A 53 -3.24 -8.69 3.97
C GLN A 53 -2.27 -9.75 4.53
N SER A 54 -2.48 -11.03 4.26
CA SER A 54 -1.57 -12.13 4.66
C SER A 54 -0.26 -12.16 3.87
N ALA A 55 -0.20 -11.50 2.71
CA ALA A 55 1.00 -11.42 1.87
C ALA A 55 2.05 -10.45 2.44
N PHE A 56 1.68 -9.63 3.43
CA PHE A 56 2.60 -8.72 4.10
C PHE A 56 3.56 -9.48 5.03
N TRP A 57 4.80 -8.99 5.10
CA TRP A 57 5.84 -9.54 5.96
C TRP A 57 5.52 -9.34 7.44
N TYR A 58 4.97 -8.18 7.79
CA TYR A 58 4.64 -7.80 9.16
C TYR A 58 3.13 -7.64 9.34
N SER A 59 2.61 -8.21 10.43
CA SER A 59 1.21 -8.07 10.83
C SER A 59 0.83 -6.63 11.19
N SER A 60 1.80 -5.82 11.61
CA SER A 60 1.64 -4.40 11.97
C SER A 60 2.19 -3.47 10.89
N SER A 61 1.66 -3.58 9.67
CA SER A 61 1.98 -2.63 8.60
C SER A 61 1.28 -1.28 8.85
N PRO A 62 1.91 -0.13 8.53
CA PRO A 62 1.28 1.18 8.58
C PRO A 62 -0.11 1.19 7.94
N ALA A 63 -1.07 1.80 8.65
CA ALA A 63 -2.46 1.87 8.24
C ALA A 63 -2.97 3.31 8.31
N PHE A 64 -3.44 3.85 7.19
CA PHE A 64 -3.93 5.21 7.07
C PHE A 64 -5.43 5.21 6.85
N ARG A 65 -6.16 6.08 7.55
CA ARG A 65 -7.61 6.21 7.34
C ARG A 65 -7.84 6.88 5.99
N VAL A 66 -8.68 6.27 5.16
CA VAL A 66 -9.05 6.83 3.84
C VAL A 66 -10.55 7.03 3.75
N PRO A 67 -11.04 8.10 3.09
CA PRO A 67 -12.45 8.27 2.81
C PRO A 67 -13.04 7.08 2.04
N HIS A 68 -14.34 6.89 2.20
CA HIS A 68 -15.06 5.90 1.43
C HIS A 68 -15.22 6.39 -0.01
N GLY A 69 -14.86 5.56 -0.99
CA GLY A 69 -14.94 5.91 -2.40
C GLY A 69 -13.63 6.42 -3.00
N ASP A 70 -12.59 6.65 -2.20
CA ASP A 70 -11.27 7.08 -2.70
C ASP A 70 -10.40 5.90 -3.17
N GLU A 71 -10.85 4.66 -3.00
CA GLU A 71 -10.15 3.45 -3.47
C GLU A 71 -9.67 3.54 -4.93
N PRO A 72 -10.46 4.04 -5.90
CA PRO A 72 -10.01 4.15 -7.28
C PRO A 72 -8.82 5.12 -7.46
N LEU A 73 -8.69 6.15 -6.61
CA LEU A 73 -7.57 7.08 -6.65
C LEU A 73 -6.27 6.37 -6.22
N PHE A 74 -6.33 5.60 -5.14
CA PHE A 74 -5.17 4.82 -4.68
C PHE A 74 -4.80 3.73 -5.68
N ARG A 75 -5.80 3.06 -6.26
CA ARG A 75 -5.59 2.08 -7.34
C ARG A 75 -4.86 2.69 -8.52
N ALA A 76 -5.30 3.85 -9.01
CA ALA A 76 -4.68 4.55 -10.14
C ALA A 76 -3.22 4.92 -9.81
N TYR A 77 -3.00 5.57 -8.66
CA TYR A 77 -1.67 5.96 -8.22
C TYR A 77 -0.72 4.76 -8.09
N PHE A 78 -1.11 3.70 -7.39
CA PHE A 78 -0.24 2.54 -7.21
C PHE A 78 -0.07 1.71 -8.49
N THR A 79 -0.98 1.83 -9.45
CA THR A 79 -0.81 1.28 -10.81
C THR A 79 0.33 1.99 -11.55
N GLU A 80 0.38 3.32 -11.48
CA GLU A 80 1.49 4.10 -12.06
C GLU A 80 2.82 3.75 -11.37
N VAL A 81 2.83 3.66 -10.04
CA VAL A 81 4.02 3.25 -9.28
C VAL A 81 4.47 1.83 -9.65
N ALA A 82 3.53 0.90 -9.86
CA ALA A 82 3.85 -0.46 -10.30
C ALA A 82 4.50 -0.47 -11.70
N ALA A 83 3.98 0.34 -12.63
CA ALA A 83 4.57 0.48 -13.96
C ALA A 83 6.01 1.04 -13.89
N LEU A 84 6.25 2.05 -13.06
CA LEU A 84 7.60 2.60 -12.82
C LEU A 84 8.57 1.61 -12.18
N ALA A 85 8.05 0.64 -11.43
CA ALA A 85 8.81 -0.40 -10.76
C ALA A 85 8.94 -1.69 -11.59
N ASP A 86 8.42 -1.72 -12.81
CA ASP A 86 8.32 -2.92 -13.67
C ASP A 86 7.62 -4.10 -12.96
N ARG A 87 6.48 -3.81 -12.31
CA ARG A 87 5.70 -4.78 -11.54
C ARG A 87 4.32 -5.01 -12.15
N ARG A 88 3.78 -6.19 -11.86
CA ARG A 88 2.44 -6.60 -12.28
C ARG A 88 1.36 -5.67 -11.72
N VAL A 89 0.52 -5.17 -12.63
CA VAL A 89 -0.73 -4.44 -12.35
C VAL A 89 -1.89 -5.44 -12.44
N VAL A 90 -2.91 -5.30 -11.58
CA VAL A 90 -4.12 -6.14 -11.56
C VAL A 90 -5.37 -5.27 -11.52
#